data_AF-A0A9E3E2S7-F1
#
_entry.id   AF-A0A9E3E2S7-F1
#
_cell.length_a   1.000
_cell.length_b   1.000
_cell.length_c   1.000
_cell.angle_alpha   90.00
_cell.angle_beta   90.00
_cell.angle_gamma   90.00
#
_symmetry.space_group_name_H-M   'P 1'
#
loop_
_entity.id
_entity.type
_entity.pdbx_description
1 polymer ?
#
loop_
_entity_poly.entity_id
_entity_poly.type
_entity_poly.pdbx_seq_one_letter_code
_entity_poly.pdbx_strand_id
1 'polypeptide(L)'
;MSRFALVVTAMLGVTYAYVASRLAHGMVAALALAVPFILIWIMPIIYWGTGRSREGFIDQLVHRASYLSMAWVSFILVFTIFRDLALMATSWTPAAHDLVRTAGIPVVLGGSLVAIACGAVAAFRGPRIERVDIPVPGLHPDLDGFRIVQISDLHVGPNIGRRYVQRVAEMSRSLNPDLVVLTGDIVDGPVPRLTPDVEPLT
;
A
#
# COMPACT_ATOMS: atom_id res chain seq x y z
N MET A 1 -27.33 -0.67 -1.56
CA MET A 1 -25.86 -0.70 -1.71
C MET A 1 -25.42 0.72 -2.07
N SER A 2 -24.45 1.30 -1.35
CA SER A 2 -24.00 2.67 -1.66
C SER A 2 -23.36 2.71 -3.06
N ARG A 3 -23.42 3.86 -3.74
CA ARG A 3 -22.76 4.05 -5.06
C ARG A 3 -21.28 3.66 -4.99
N PHE A 4 -20.62 3.97 -3.87
CA PHE A 4 -19.26 3.58 -3.57
C PHE A 4 -19.06 2.06 -3.62
N ALA A 5 -19.88 1.29 -2.89
CA ALA A 5 -19.78 -0.16 -2.86
C ALA A 5 -19.94 -0.77 -4.26
N LEU A 6 -20.90 -0.27 -5.04
CA LEU A 6 -21.13 -0.73 -6.42
C LEU A 6 -19.90 -0.49 -7.31
N VAL A 7 -19.30 0.71 -7.25
CA VAL A 7 -18.11 1.05 -8.04
C VAL A 7 -16.92 0.15 -7.66
N VAL A 8 -16.68 -0.05 -6.36
CA VAL A 8 -15.60 -0.94 -5.89
C VAL A 8 -15.85 -2.39 -6.32
N THR A 9 -17.10 -2.87 -6.28
CA THR A 9 -17.43 -4.24 -6.70
C THR A 9 -17.18 -4.41 -8.19
N ALA A 10 -17.65 -3.45 -8.99
CA ALA A 10 -17.45 -3.46 -10.44
C ALA A 10 -15.96 -3.42 -10.79
N MET A 11 -15.17 -2.55 -10.14
CA MET A 11 -13.74 -2.44 -10.39
C MET A 11 -13.00 -3.75 -10.06
N LEU A 12 -13.26 -4.34 -8.90
CA LEU A 12 -12.65 -5.62 -8.50
C LEU A 12 -13.13 -6.78 -9.38
N GLY A 13 -14.41 -6.81 -9.76
CA GLY A 13 -14.98 -7.82 -10.64
C GLY A 13 -14.38 -7.78 -12.04
N VAL A 14 -14.26 -6.59 -12.64
CA VAL A 14 -13.61 -6.39 -13.95
C VAL A 14 -12.14 -6.79 -13.89
N THR A 15 -11.43 -6.37 -12.83
CA THR A 15 -10.02 -6.72 -12.63
C THR A 15 -9.84 -8.23 -12.51
N TYR A 16 -10.66 -8.90 -11.69
CA TYR A 16 -10.64 -10.35 -11.55
C TYR A 16 -10.95 -11.05 -12.88
N ALA A 17 -12.02 -10.65 -13.57
CA ALA A 17 -12.40 -11.25 -14.85
C ALA A 17 -11.27 -11.13 -15.88
N TYR A 18 -10.63 -9.97 -15.97
CA TYR A 18 -9.47 -9.75 -16.82
C TYR A 18 -8.30 -10.67 -16.45
N VAL A 19 -7.83 -10.64 -15.20
CA VAL A 19 -6.68 -11.45 -14.74
C VAL A 19 -6.97 -12.95 -14.89
N ALA A 20 -8.15 -13.41 -14.51
CA ALA A 20 -8.56 -14.80 -14.63
C ALA A 20 -8.60 -15.25 -16.10
N SER A 21 -9.15 -14.44 -17.01
CA SER A 21 -9.19 -14.77 -18.44
C SER A 21 -7.81 -14.91 -19.08
N ARG A 22 -6.78 -14.28 -18.49
CA ARG A 22 -5.40 -14.29 -19.02
C ARG A 22 -4.49 -15.33 -18.40
N LEU A 23 -4.71 -15.69 -17.13
CA LEU A 23 -3.80 -16.50 -16.34
C LEU A 23 -4.40 -17.84 -15.90
N ALA A 24 -5.72 -17.93 -15.69
CA ALA A 24 -6.35 -19.12 -15.15
C ALA A 24 -6.50 -20.22 -16.22
N HIS A 25 -5.94 -21.40 -15.95
CA HIS A 25 -6.11 -22.59 -16.78
C HIS A 25 -7.01 -23.57 -16.05
N GLY A 26 -8.34 -23.41 -16.23
CA GLY A 26 -9.36 -24.23 -15.58
C GLY A 26 -9.93 -23.64 -14.29
N MET A 27 -10.97 -24.29 -13.77
CA MET A 27 -11.78 -23.77 -12.66
C MET A 27 -10.98 -23.64 -11.36
N VAL A 28 -10.07 -24.56 -11.06
CA VAL A 28 -9.25 -24.52 -9.84
C VAL A 28 -8.35 -23.28 -9.81
N ALA A 29 -7.68 -22.97 -10.93
CA ALA A 29 -6.84 -21.78 -11.03
C ALA A 29 -7.66 -20.49 -10.91
N ALA A 30 -8.86 -20.46 -11.50
CA ALA A 30 -9.77 -19.31 -11.38
C ALA A 30 -10.22 -19.10 -9.93
N LEU A 31 -10.64 -20.17 -9.25
CA LEU A 31 -11.03 -20.11 -7.83
C LEU A 31 -9.87 -19.68 -6.92
N ALA A 32 -8.65 -20.18 -7.17
CA ALA A 32 -7.47 -19.76 -6.43
C ALA A 32 -7.16 -18.27 -6.61
N LEU A 33 -7.28 -17.75 -7.85
CA LEU A 33 -7.11 -16.33 -8.13
C LEU A 33 -8.23 -15.46 -7.54
N ALA A 34 -9.42 -16.00 -7.26
CA ALA A 34 -10.52 -15.25 -6.65
C ALA A 34 -10.30 -14.93 -5.17
N VAL A 35 -9.53 -15.78 -4.46
CA VAL A 35 -9.25 -15.64 -3.01
C VAL A 35 -8.82 -14.23 -2.58
N PRO A 36 -7.77 -13.60 -3.17
CA PRO A 36 -7.38 -12.23 -2.78
C PRO A 36 -8.48 -11.19 -3.04
N PHE A 37 -9.26 -11.31 -4.11
CA PHE A 37 -10.35 -10.37 -4.40
C PHE A 37 -11.46 -10.49 -3.36
N ILE A 38 -11.74 -11.70 -2.90
CA ILE A 38 -12.69 -11.95 -1.81
C ILE A 38 -12.15 -11.38 -0.50
N LEU A 39 -10.87 -11.60 -0.18
CA LEU A 39 -10.24 -11.04 1.04
C LEU A 39 -10.35 -9.51 1.08
N ILE A 40 -10.13 -8.83 -0.04
CA ILE A 40 -10.32 -7.37 -0.17
C ILE A 40 -11.76 -6.97 0.19
N TRP A 41 -12.75 -7.76 -0.21
CA TRP A 41 -14.18 -7.51 0.06
C TRP A 41 -14.64 -7.85 1.48
N ILE A 42 -13.95 -8.78 2.16
CA ILE A 42 -14.29 -9.17 3.53
C ILE A 42 -14.13 -8.00 4.50
N MET A 43 -13.10 -7.16 4.34
CA MET A 43 -12.83 -6.04 5.24
C MET A 43 -13.98 -5.01 5.32
N PRO A 44 -14.48 -4.44 4.21
CA PRO A 44 -15.64 -3.55 4.25
C PRO A 44 -16.88 -4.16 4.91
N ILE A 45 -17.13 -5.46 4.68
CA ILE A 45 -18.27 -6.18 5.27
C ILE A 45 -18.13 -6.27 6.79
N ILE A 46 -16.95 -6.64 7.27
CA ILE A 46 -16.65 -6.70 8.71
C ILE A 46 -16.78 -5.29 9.30
N TYR A 47 -16.11 -4.29 8.73
CA TYR A 47 -16.13 -2.91 9.24
C TYR A 47 -17.53 -2.29 9.29
N TRP A 48 -18.39 -2.58 8.31
CA TRP A 48 -19.78 -2.12 8.32
C TRP A 48 -20.68 -2.92 9.27
N GLY A 49 -20.38 -4.20 9.50
CA GLY A 49 -21.22 -5.10 10.29
C GLY A 49 -20.94 -5.10 11.80
N THR A 50 -19.69 -4.93 12.23
CA THR A 50 -19.29 -5.14 13.64
C THR A 50 -18.93 -3.87 14.40
N GLY A 51 -18.82 -2.72 13.72
CA GLY A 51 -18.36 -1.47 14.31
C GLY A 51 -16.85 -1.49 14.63
N ARG A 52 -16.22 -0.31 14.68
CA ARG A 52 -14.76 -0.10 14.84
C ARG A 52 -14.17 -0.56 16.20
N SER A 53 -14.89 -1.36 17.00
CA SER A 53 -14.61 -1.57 18.42
C SER A 53 -14.05 -2.95 18.78
N ARG A 54 -13.91 -3.88 17.84
CA ARG A 54 -13.30 -5.20 18.07
C ARG A 54 -12.06 -5.40 17.19
N GLU A 55 -10.92 -5.65 17.83
CA GLU A 55 -9.68 -6.08 17.17
C GLU A 55 -9.14 -7.32 17.87
N GLY A 56 -9.79 -8.46 17.65
CA GLY A 56 -9.23 -9.75 18.00
C GLY A 56 -8.02 -10.09 17.12
N PHE A 57 -7.28 -11.15 17.47
CA PHE A 57 -6.21 -11.69 16.63
C PHE A 57 -6.69 -11.99 15.20
N ILE A 58 -7.93 -12.48 15.06
CA ILE A 58 -8.55 -12.77 13.77
C ILE A 58 -8.75 -11.50 12.95
N ASP A 59 -9.23 -10.41 13.56
CA ASP A 59 -9.45 -9.14 12.85
C ASP A 59 -8.12 -8.58 12.31
N GLN A 60 -7.06 -8.65 13.11
CA GLN A 60 -5.71 -8.25 12.69
C GLN A 60 -5.19 -9.12 11.55
N LEU A 61 -5.41 -10.43 11.61
CA LEU A 61 -4.98 -11.37 10.57
C LEU A 61 -5.73 -11.11 9.25
N VAL A 62 -7.05 -10.95 9.30
CA VAL A 62 -7.87 -10.65 8.12
C VAL A 62 -7.50 -9.29 7.55
N HIS A 63 -7.21 -8.30 8.40
CA HIS A 63 -6.78 -6.98 7.96
C HIS A 63 -5.47 -7.09 7.17
N ARG A 64 -4.43 -7.69 7.76
CA ARG A 64 -3.14 -7.90 7.09
C ARG A 64 -3.27 -8.69 5.79
N ALA A 65 -4.07 -9.75 5.79
CA ALA A 65 -4.33 -10.55 4.60
C ALA A 65 -5.02 -9.73 3.49
N SER A 66 -5.93 -8.83 3.86
CA SER A 66 -6.64 -7.96 2.91
C SER A 66 -5.72 -6.91 2.30
N TYR A 67 -4.88 -6.24 3.10
CA TYR A 67 -3.89 -5.30 2.58
C TYR A 67 -2.86 -5.97 1.67
N LEU A 68 -2.38 -7.15 2.07
CA LEU A 68 -1.46 -7.93 1.24
C LEU A 68 -2.12 -8.36 -0.08
N SER A 69 -3.42 -8.72 -0.02
CA SER A 69 -4.23 -9.02 -1.20
C SER A 69 -4.39 -7.79 -2.11
N MET A 70 -4.62 -6.60 -1.56
CA MET A 70 -4.67 -5.36 -2.34
C MET A 70 -3.35 -5.10 -3.07
N ALA A 71 -2.22 -5.24 -2.38
CA ALA A 71 -0.90 -5.11 -2.98
C ALA A 71 -0.69 -6.13 -4.10
N TRP A 72 -1.05 -7.40 -3.86
CA TRP A 72 -0.90 -8.44 -4.88
C TRP A 72 -1.78 -8.23 -6.10
N VAL A 73 -3.06 -7.89 -5.90
CA VAL A 73 -4.00 -7.62 -7.00
C VAL A 73 -3.50 -6.45 -7.86
N SER A 74 -2.89 -5.43 -7.26
CA SER A 74 -2.27 -4.34 -8.02
C SER A 74 -1.08 -4.84 -8.86
N PHE A 75 -0.12 -5.55 -8.27
CA PHE A 75 1.04 -6.03 -9.01
C PHE A 75 0.68 -7.06 -10.08
N ILE A 76 -0.19 -8.02 -9.79
CA ILE A 76 -0.61 -9.03 -10.77
C ILE A 76 -1.36 -8.38 -11.94
N LEU A 77 -2.19 -7.36 -11.69
CA LEU A 77 -2.85 -6.59 -12.75
C LEU A 77 -1.82 -5.89 -13.63
N VAL A 78 -0.91 -5.12 -13.03
CA VAL A 78 0.13 -4.37 -13.75
C VAL A 78 0.99 -5.32 -14.59
N PHE A 79 1.43 -6.43 -14.00
CA PHE A 79 2.28 -7.41 -14.70
C PHE A 79 1.51 -8.12 -15.82
N THR A 80 0.22 -8.38 -15.64
CA THR A 80 -0.64 -8.93 -16.70
C THR A 80 -0.77 -7.95 -17.86
N ILE A 81 -0.97 -6.65 -17.58
CA ILE A 81 -0.99 -5.60 -18.62
C ILE A 81 0.35 -5.55 -19.35
N PHE A 82 1.48 -5.56 -18.65
CA PHE A 82 2.80 -5.59 -19.27
C PHE A 82 3.03 -6.82 -20.15
N ARG A 83 2.58 -8.00 -19.69
CA ARG A 83 2.63 -9.23 -20.50
C ARG A 83 1.81 -9.08 -21.79
N ASP A 84 0.59 -8.56 -21.69
CA ASP A 84 -0.29 -8.37 -22.86
C ASP A 84 0.32 -7.36 -23.86
N LEU A 85 0.91 -6.26 -23.36
CA LEU A 85 1.65 -5.30 -24.20
C LEU A 85 2.87 -5.95 -24.87
N ALA A 86 3.62 -6.79 -24.14
CA ALA A 86 4.75 -7.52 -24.69
C ALA A 86 4.33 -8.55 -25.75
N LEU A 87 3.19 -9.23 -25.56
CA LEU A 87 2.61 -10.13 -26.58
C LEU A 87 2.23 -9.36 -27.85
N MET A 88 1.65 -8.17 -27.70
CA MET A 88 1.31 -7.31 -28.83
C MET A 88 2.56 -6.81 -29.57
N ALA A 89 3.57 -6.35 -28.84
CA ALA A 89 4.83 -5.85 -29.41
C ALA A 89 5.65 -6.93 -30.14
N THR A 90 5.53 -8.20 -29.71
CA THR A 90 6.26 -9.33 -30.29
C THR A 90 5.48 -10.06 -31.39
N SER A 91 4.29 -9.58 -31.75
CA SER A 91 3.38 -10.24 -32.70
C SER A 91 3.98 -10.54 -34.08
N TRP A 92 4.94 -9.73 -34.54
CA TRP A 92 5.64 -9.94 -35.82
C TRP A 92 6.86 -10.84 -35.73
N THR A 93 7.22 -11.31 -34.54
CA THR A 93 8.41 -12.13 -34.26
C THR A 93 8.01 -13.43 -33.57
N PRO A 94 7.73 -14.51 -34.31
CA PRO A 94 7.13 -15.74 -33.75
C PRO A 94 7.90 -16.34 -32.57
N ALA A 95 9.24 -16.37 -32.64
CA ALA A 95 10.09 -16.90 -31.57
C ALA A 95 9.98 -16.08 -30.28
N ALA A 96 10.01 -14.75 -30.37
CA ALA A 96 9.86 -13.88 -29.20
C ALA A 96 8.42 -13.94 -28.64
N HIS A 97 7.42 -14.02 -29.51
CA HIS A 97 6.02 -14.14 -29.10
C HIS A 97 5.75 -15.44 -28.33
N ASP A 98 6.30 -16.57 -28.80
CA ASP A 98 6.18 -17.85 -28.11
C ASP A 98 6.88 -17.84 -26.74
N LEU A 99 8.05 -17.21 -26.65
CA LEU A 99 8.76 -17.04 -25.39
C LEU A 99 7.93 -16.22 -24.38
N VAL A 100 7.38 -15.08 -24.79
CA VAL A 100 6.52 -14.26 -23.91
C VAL A 100 5.23 -15.01 -23.54
N ARG A 101 4.65 -15.77 -24.46
CA ARG A 101 3.44 -16.56 -24.20
C ARG A 101 3.66 -17.63 -23.13
N THR A 102 4.75 -18.38 -23.26
CA THR A 102 5.09 -19.53 -22.40
C THR A 102 5.67 -19.09 -21.06
N ALA A 103 6.66 -18.20 -21.05
CA ALA A 103 7.30 -17.71 -19.84
C ALA A 103 6.49 -16.61 -19.13
N GLY A 104 5.58 -15.93 -19.83
CA GLY A 104 4.89 -14.76 -19.29
C GLY A 104 4.02 -15.05 -18.07
N ILE A 105 3.30 -16.18 -18.04
CA ILE A 105 2.44 -16.54 -16.90
C ILE A 105 3.24 -16.75 -15.61
N PRO A 106 4.28 -17.62 -15.57
CA PRO A 106 5.08 -17.79 -14.37
C PRO A 106 5.83 -16.50 -13.99
N VAL A 107 6.24 -15.67 -14.97
CA VAL A 107 6.83 -14.35 -14.69
C VAL A 107 5.84 -13.41 -14.02
N VAL A 108 4.58 -13.37 -14.47
CA VAL A 108 3.53 -12.55 -13.84
C VAL A 108 3.26 -13.01 -12.41
N LEU A 109 3.05 -14.31 -12.19
CA LEU A 109 2.75 -14.87 -10.87
C LEU A 109 3.94 -14.75 -9.91
N GLY A 110 5.12 -15.23 -10.31
CA GLY A 110 6.32 -15.16 -9.47
C GLY A 110 6.79 -13.73 -9.27
N GLY A 111 6.80 -12.92 -10.33
CA GLY A 111 7.23 -11.53 -10.28
C GLY A 111 6.34 -10.66 -9.40
N SER A 112 5.00 -10.85 -9.42
CA SER A 112 4.10 -10.11 -8.54
C SER A 112 4.31 -10.45 -7.06
N LEU A 113 4.63 -11.71 -6.72
CA LEU A 113 4.99 -12.11 -5.35
C LEU A 113 6.34 -11.51 -4.91
N VAL A 114 7.34 -11.52 -5.80
CA VAL A 114 8.63 -10.87 -5.54
C VAL A 114 8.44 -9.36 -5.34
N ALA A 115 7.61 -8.71 -6.17
CA ALA A 115 7.32 -7.29 -6.05
C ALA A 115 6.69 -6.94 -4.69
N ILE A 116 5.77 -7.76 -4.18
CA ILE A 116 5.24 -7.60 -2.82
C ILE A 116 6.34 -7.75 -1.79
N ALA A 117 7.17 -8.80 -1.88
CA ALA A 117 8.23 -9.04 -0.90
C ALA A 117 9.21 -7.86 -0.87
N CYS A 118 9.63 -7.37 -2.03
CA CYS A 118 10.47 -6.19 -2.17
C CYS A 118 9.77 -4.93 -1.63
N GLY A 119 8.49 -4.74 -1.94
CA GLY A 119 7.68 -3.63 -1.44
C GLY A 119 7.53 -3.64 0.09
N ALA A 120 7.29 -4.81 0.67
CA ALA A 120 7.22 -5.00 2.12
C ALA A 120 8.57 -4.67 2.79
N VAL A 121 9.68 -5.19 2.24
CA VAL A 121 11.02 -4.86 2.74
C VAL A 121 11.30 -3.36 2.64
N ALA A 122 10.90 -2.72 1.53
CA ALA A 122 11.05 -1.28 1.35
C ALA A 122 10.22 -0.49 2.38
N ALA A 123 8.97 -0.88 2.61
CA ALA A 123 8.09 -0.25 3.60
C ALA A 123 8.64 -0.39 5.03
N PHE A 124 9.23 -1.53 5.39
CA PHE A 124 9.77 -1.74 6.73
C PHE A 124 11.09 -1.02 7.02
N ARG A 125 11.81 -0.53 5.99
CA ARG A 125 13.05 0.25 6.19
C ARG A 125 12.81 1.58 6.91
N GLY A 126 11.59 2.09 6.89
CA GLY A 126 11.21 3.32 7.60
C GLY A 126 11.64 4.60 6.88
N PRO A 127 11.51 5.76 7.56
CA PRO A 127 11.74 7.06 6.95
C PRO A 127 13.21 7.25 6.56
N ARG A 128 13.43 8.04 5.51
CA ARG A 128 14.75 8.46 5.03
C ARG A 128 14.81 9.98 5.01
N ILE A 129 16.00 10.52 5.29
CA ILE A 129 16.25 11.95 5.20
C ILE A 129 16.69 12.24 3.76
N GLU A 130 15.86 12.97 3.03
CA GLU A 130 16.21 13.54 1.73
C GLU A 130 16.43 15.04 1.92
N ARG A 131 17.52 15.58 1.37
CA ARG A 131 17.82 17.02 1.43
C ARG A 131 17.51 17.64 0.08
N VAL A 132 16.62 18.62 0.08
CA VAL A 132 16.18 19.34 -1.13
C VAL A 132 16.27 20.83 -0.83
N ASP A 133 16.99 21.56 -1.68
CA ASP A 133 17.08 23.02 -1.58
C ASP A 133 15.89 23.65 -2.31
N ILE A 134 15.06 24.40 -1.58
CA ILE A 134 13.89 25.08 -2.12
C ILE A 134 14.12 26.60 -1.96
N PRO A 135 14.29 27.36 -3.05
CA PRO A 135 14.48 28.81 -2.96
C PRO A 135 13.17 29.48 -2.51
N VAL A 136 13.26 30.37 -1.53
CA VAL A 136 12.12 31.16 -1.03
C VAL A 136 12.35 32.64 -1.36
N PRO A 137 11.74 33.16 -2.45
CA PRO A 137 11.87 34.56 -2.81
C PRO A 137 11.28 35.47 -1.72
N GLY A 138 12.04 36.50 -1.31
CA GLY A 138 11.58 37.46 -0.31
C GLY A 138 11.58 36.94 1.13
N LEU A 139 12.34 35.86 1.43
CA LEU A 139 12.53 35.41 2.81
C LEU A 139 13.17 36.54 3.63
N HIS A 140 12.56 36.86 4.78
CA HIS A 140 13.10 37.87 5.67
C HIS A 140 14.46 37.40 6.23
N PRO A 141 15.50 38.26 6.33
CA PRO A 141 16.83 37.87 6.79
C PRO A 141 16.84 37.17 8.16
N ASP A 142 15.94 37.56 9.07
CA ASP A 142 15.82 36.94 10.41
C ASP A 142 15.37 35.47 10.39
N LEU A 143 14.83 34.99 9.25
CA LEU A 143 14.44 33.60 9.07
C LEU A 143 15.55 32.78 8.38
N ASP A 144 16.67 33.40 8.02
CA ASP A 144 17.82 32.67 7.49
C ASP A 144 18.39 31.73 8.55
N GLY A 145 18.52 30.45 8.19
CA GLY A 145 18.92 29.39 9.11
C GLY A 145 17.82 28.90 10.06
N PHE A 146 16.58 29.42 10.00
CA PHE A 146 15.47 28.92 10.81
C PHE A 146 15.02 27.52 10.34
N ARG A 147 15.00 26.55 11.25
CA ARG A 147 14.72 25.14 10.93
C ARG A 147 13.36 24.72 11.45
N ILE A 148 12.48 24.34 10.53
CA ILE A 148 11.17 23.79 10.84
C ILE A 148 11.16 22.30 10.52
N VAL A 149 10.72 21.47 11.47
CA VAL A 149 10.31 20.09 11.20
C VAL A 149 8.80 20.03 11.16
N GLN A 150 8.27 19.62 10.02
CA GLN A 150 6.85 19.36 9.83
C GLN A 150 6.60 17.85 9.80
N ILE A 151 5.74 17.38 10.69
CA ILE A 151 5.27 15.99 10.73
C ILE A 151 3.79 15.99 10.32
N SER A 152 3.46 15.17 9.32
CA SER A 152 2.11 15.02 8.78
C SER A 152 1.85 13.56 8.42
N ASP A 153 0.59 13.16 8.40
CA ASP A 153 0.10 11.91 7.79
C ASP A 153 0.80 10.66 8.33
N LEU A 154 1.01 10.63 9.66
CA LEU A 154 1.64 9.50 10.32
C LEU A 154 0.72 8.28 10.35
N HIS A 155 -0.61 8.50 10.33
CA HIS A 155 -1.64 7.46 10.26
C HIS A 155 -1.41 6.34 11.30
N VAL A 156 -1.13 6.72 12.55
CA VAL A 156 -0.89 5.78 13.64
C VAL A 156 -2.11 4.91 13.84
N GLY A 157 -1.91 3.60 13.85
CA GLY A 157 -2.98 2.62 13.75
C GLY A 157 -2.44 1.19 13.67
N PRO A 158 -3.20 0.23 13.10
CA PRO A 158 -2.84 -1.19 13.13
C PRO A 158 -1.49 -1.53 12.48
N ASN A 159 -1.04 -0.72 11.51
CA ASN A 159 0.21 -0.95 10.77
C ASN A 159 1.36 -0.02 11.24
N ILE A 160 1.04 1.18 11.72
CA ILE A 160 2.01 2.16 12.24
C ILE A 160 1.84 2.27 13.75
N GLY A 161 2.74 1.63 14.50
CA GLY A 161 2.72 1.64 15.97
C GLY A 161 3.88 2.42 16.58
N ARG A 162 3.94 2.44 17.92
CA ARG A 162 4.91 3.20 18.73
C ARG A 162 6.35 3.17 18.24
N ARG A 163 6.88 2.01 17.81
CA ARG A 163 8.28 1.89 17.36
C ARG A 163 8.58 2.72 16.11
N TYR A 164 7.61 2.88 15.22
CA TYR A 164 7.76 3.75 14.05
C TYR A 164 7.73 5.22 14.48
N VAL A 165 6.75 5.58 15.30
CA VAL A 165 6.59 6.95 15.85
C VAL A 165 7.84 7.39 16.59
N GLN A 166 8.41 6.52 17.42
CA GLN A 166 9.65 6.78 18.15
C GLN A 166 10.83 7.07 17.20
N ARG A 167 10.99 6.30 16.12
CA ARG A 167 12.04 6.57 15.12
C ARG A 167 11.84 7.92 14.43
N VAL A 168 10.59 8.29 14.12
CA VAL A 168 10.27 9.60 13.54
C VAL A 168 10.61 10.73 14.52
N ALA A 169 10.26 10.58 15.80
CA ALA A 169 10.58 11.55 16.84
C ALA A 169 12.10 11.72 17.05
N GLU A 170 12.83 10.61 17.12
CA GLU A 170 14.30 10.61 17.26
C GLU A 170 14.98 11.26 16.05
N MET A 171 14.53 10.92 14.83
CA MET A 171 15.03 11.53 13.60
C MET A 171 14.74 13.03 13.56
N SER A 172 13.52 13.45 13.92
CA SER A 172 13.12 14.85 13.99
C SER A 172 13.99 15.63 14.96
N ARG A 173 14.24 15.09 16.16
CA ARG A 173 15.11 15.71 17.17
C ARG A 173 16.56 15.83 16.68
N SER A 174 17.05 14.84 15.93
CA SER A 174 18.43 14.86 15.39
C SER A 174 18.69 15.98 14.38
N LEU A 175 17.63 16.52 13.76
CA LEU A 175 17.72 17.66 12.85
C LEU A 175 17.90 19.01 13.58
N ASN A 176 17.81 19.01 14.91
CA ASN A 176 17.89 20.19 15.78
C ASN A 176 16.95 21.33 15.33
N PRO A 177 15.64 21.09 15.11
CA PRO A 177 14.73 22.13 14.66
C PRO A 177 14.54 23.23 15.71
N ASP A 178 14.22 24.44 15.24
CA ASP A 178 13.79 25.57 16.06
C ASP A 178 12.26 25.52 16.30
N LEU A 179 11.53 24.89 15.37
CA LEU A 179 10.08 24.69 15.46
C LEU A 179 9.70 23.29 14.95
N VAL A 180 8.88 22.57 15.72
CA VAL A 180 8.22 21.33 15.27
C VAL A 180 6.73 21.59 15.13
N VAL A 181 6.16 21.28 13.97
CA VAL A 181 4.72 21.41 13.68
C VAL A 181 4.11 20.07 13.29
N LEU A 182 2.92 19.79 13.81
CA LEU A 182 2.10 18.64 13.46
C LEU A 182 0.92 19.12 12.61
N THR A 183 0.88 18.76 11.32
CA THR A 183 -0.02 19.43 10.36
C THR A 183 -1.22 18.61 9.89
N GLY A 184 -1.29 17.30 10.17
CA GLY A 184 -2.44 16.49 9.75
C GLY A 184 -2.29 15.00 10.02
N ASP A 185 -3.43 14.30 10.08
CA ASP A 185 -3.58 12.85 10.01
C ASP A 185 -2.59 12.01 10.84
N ILE A 186 -2.55 12.31 12.14
CA ILE A 186 -1.65 11.61 13.08
C ILE A 186 -2.18 10.22 13.43
N VAL A 187 -3.50 10.01 13.50
CA VAL A 187 -4.12 8.77 14.01
C VAL A 187 -5.29 8.31 13.16
N ASP A 188 -5.39 6.99 12.93
CA ASP A 188 -6.44 6.33 12.12
C ASP A 188 -7.42 5.50 12.98
N GLY A 189 -7.70 5.96 14.19
CA GLY A 189 -8.61 5.25 15.08
C GLY A 189 -9.00 6.02 16.33
N PRO A 190 -9.76 5.39 17.24
CA PRO A 190 -10.18 6.03 18.48
C PRO A 190 -8.98 6.51 19.30
N VAL A 191 -8.94 7.81 19.61
CA VAL A 191 -7.82 8.47 20.30
C VAL A 191 -7.40 7.77 21.60
N PRO A 192 -8.30 7.40 22.53
CA PRO A 192 -7.90 6.78 23.80
C PRO A 192 -7.08 5.49 23.64
N ARG A 193 -7.25 4.80 22.50
CA ARG A 193 -6.53 3.57 22.18
C ARG A 193 -5.12 3.85 21.67
N LEU A 194 -4.93 4.93 20.91
CA LEU A 194 -3.69 5.22 20.18
C LEU A 194 -2.77 6.18 20.95
N THR A 195 -3.23 6.74 22.08
CA THR A 195 -2.42 7.58 22.97
C THR A 195 -1.04 6.98 23.31
N PRO A 196 -0.92 5.69 23.66
CA PRO A 196 0.39 5.10 23.96
C PRO A 196 1.31 5.01 22.73
N ASP A 197 0.76 4.95 21.52
CA ASP A 197 1.56 4.87 20.29
C ASP A 197 2.09 6.25 19.86
N VAL A 198 1.36 7.33 20.16
CA VAL A 198 1.74 8.71 19.81
C VAL A 198 2.55 9.44 20.88
N GLU A 199 2.62 8.91 22.10
CA GLU A 199 3.41 9.47 23.22
C GLU A 199 4.85 9.90 22.83
N PRO A 200 5.60 9.20 21.95
CA PRO A 200 6.94 9.66 21.58
C PRO A 200 7.00 11.01 20.84
N LEU A 201 5.87 11.55 20.36
CA LEU A 201 5.79 12.85 19.68
C LEU A 201 5.66 14.04 20.64
N THR A 202 5.36 13.79 21.92
CA THR A 202 5.29 14.81 22.98
C THR A 202 6.64 14.95 23.68
#